data_AF-A0A2N5BQB8-F1
#
_entry.id   AF-A0A2N5BQB8-F1
#
_cell.length_a   1.000
_cell.length_b   1.000
_cell.length_c   1.000
_cell.angle_alpha   90.00
_cell.angle_beta   90.00
_cell.angle_gamma   90.00
#
_symmetry.space_group_name_H-M   'P 1'
#
loop_
_entity.id
_entity.type
_entity.pdbx_description
1 polymer ?
#
loop_
_entity_poly.entity_id
_entity_poly.type
_entity_poly.pdbx_seq_one_letter_code
_entity_poly.pdbx_strand_id
1 'polypeptide(L)'
;MGSTVSTAKLVGAFQGNDGQLCYALFEQTYSKNCHPHTPVWNAMQVGDLAATIKAIFSYGSSCEGGMLQGAGGRPITPEGYIASWLKELENPVRMHDRDIELKVSDTYQAPIANGDFERVKTVLNDLGRHDIVTSLEAGESVTVTLHKDHALLGAIYDGRNAGLWRVMPAYDVPVHGLRDATLGYKPQKAKGYQIDVPQVMKIHEADCSLLMPDEEGNWRCAGWAYSIVGEFVRTLWEAELREPGSYRSRVKAYRAAIDNAVSMPKDAKVIVDTTVKLLSYEQTSVDEAVQKFTHQAVGQELHLVVPEDRDQLYYLTRLPPSCAKWVITERSAQAHTNQNGDMATMTQLSLLG
;
A
#
# COMPACT_ATOMS: atom_id res chain seq x y z
N MET A 1 9.66 9.62 -13.05
CA MET A 1 8.52 8.88 -12.45
C MET A 1 7.25 9.30 -13.17
N GLY A 2 6.46 8.34 -13.68
CA GLY A 2 5.15 8.63 -14.27
C GLY A 2 4.11 8.83 -13.19
N SER A 3 3.20 9.78 -13.37
CA SER A 3 2.03 9.94 -12.49
C SER A 3 0.78 9.51 -13.24
N THR A 4 -0.01 8.66 -12.59
CA THR A 4 -1.33 8.26 -13.04
C THR A 4 -2.32 9.32 -12.57
N VAL A 5 -3.15 9.82 -13.48
CA VAL A 5 -4.20 10.79 -13.18
C VAL A 5 -5.55 10.09 -13.16
N SER A 6 -6.19 10.06 -12.00
CA SER A 6 -7.55 9.56 -11.77
C SER A 6 -8.58 10.64 -12.10
N THR A 7 -9.52 10.34 -12.99
CA THR A 7 -10.58 11.27 -13.42
C THR A 7 -11.97 10.87 -12.96
N ALA A 8 -12.25 9.57 -12.83
CA ALA A 8 -13.55 9.07 -12.38
C ALA A 8 -13.41 7.68 -11.73
N LYS A 9 -14.38 7.31 -10.90
CA LYS A 9 -14.47 6.01 -10.23
C LYS A 9 -15.87 5.45 -10.42
N LEU A 10 -15.95 4.13 -10.44
CA LEU A 10 -17.20 3.39 -10.55
C LEU A 10 -17.04 2.05 -9.84
N VAL A 11 -18.05 1.66 -9.07
CA VAL A 11 -18.12 0.33 -8.46
C VAL A 11 -19.27 -0.43 -9.11
N GLY A 12 -18.97 -1.61 -9.64
CA GLY A 12 -19.98 -2.60 -10.00
C GLY A 12 -20.21 -3.57 -8.85
N ALA A 13 -21.43 -4.11 -8.73
CA ALA A 13 -21.77 -5.12 -7.74
C ALA A 13 -22.71 -6.18 -8.33
N PHE A 14 -22.58 -7.41 -7.84
CA PHE A 14 -23.43 -8.54 -8.19
C PHE A 14 -23.45 -9.56 -7.05
N GLN A 15 -24.45 -10.45 -7.07
CA GLN A 15 -24.46 -11.61 -6.19
C GLN A 15 -23.97 -12.82 -6.98
N GLY A 16 -23.03 -13.56 -6.41
CA GLY A 16 -22.65 -14.86 -6.91
C GLY A 16 -23.82 -15.85 -6.81
N ASN A 17 -23.70 -16.99 -7.50
CA ASN A 17 -24.72 -18.03 -7.47
C ASN A 17 -24.91 -18.67 -6.09
N ASP A 18 -23.92 -18.54 -5.21
CA ASP A 18 -23.96 -18.91 -3.79
C ASP A 18 -24.57 -17.82 -2.89
N GLY A 19 -25.00 -16.69 -3.47
CA GLY A 19 -25.54 -15.54 -2.77
C GLY A 19 -24.48 -14.58 -2.22
N GLN A 20 -23.18 -14.86 -2.41
CA GLN A 20 -22.12 -13.97 -1.94
C GLN A 20 -22.12 -12.66 -2.72
N LEU A 21 -22.10 -11.54 -2.00
CA LEU A 21 -22.01 -10.22 -2.61
C LEU A 21 -20.57 -9.93 -3.04
N CYS A 22 -20.41 -9.58 -4.31
CA CYS A 22 -19.14 -9.28 -4.94
C CYS A 22 -19.16 -7.87 -5.53
N TYR A 23 -17.99 -7.25 -5.58
CA TYR A 23 -17.76 -5.92 -6.14
C TYR A 23 -16.66 -5.97 -7.18
N ALA A 24 -16.79 -5.13 -8.21
CA ALA A 24 -15.73 -4.86 -9.18
C ALA A 24 -15.40 -3.37 -9.19
N LEU A 25 -14.10 -3.06 -9.13
CA LEU A 25 -13.60 -1.68 -9.10
C LEU A 25 -13.21 -1.23 -10.51
N PHE A 26 -13.70 -0.05 -10.91
CA PHE A 26 -13.38 0.56 -12.20
C PHE A 26 -12.89 1.99 -12.01
N GLU A 27 -11.74 2.32 -12.58
CA GLU A 27 -11.20 3.67 -12.51
C GLU A 27 -10.88 4.21 -13.90
N GLN A 28 -11.31 5.44 -14.15
CA GLN A 28 -10.92 6.16 -15.36
C GLN A 28 -9.61 6.88 -15.09
N THR A 29 -8.59 6.57 -15.89
CA THR A 29 -7.25 7.14 -15.70
C THR A 29 -6.57 7.51 -17.01
N TYR A 30 -5.53 8.33 -16.92
CA TYR A 30 -4.54 8.51 -17.98
C TYR A 30 -3.14 8.69 -17.37
N SER A 31 -2.09 8.42 -18.16
CA SER A 31 -0.72 8.73 -17.76
C SER A 31 -0.42 10.20 -18.06
N LYS A 32 0.04 10.95 -17.05
CA LYS A 32 0.41 12.37 -17.21
C LYS A 32 1.49 12.59 -18.28
N ASN A 33 2.33 11.58 -18.52
CA ASN A 33 3.45 11.67 -19.46
C ASN A 33 3.07 11.28 -20.90
N CYS A 34 1.84 10.80 -21.15
CA CYS A 34 1.40 10.35 -22.45
C CYS A 34 0.45 11.37 -23.08
N HIS A 35 0.82 11.93 -24.24
CA HIS A 35 -0.01 12.91 -24.95
C HIS A 35 -0.59 12.30 -26.25
N PRO A 36 -1.85 12.60 -26.61
CA PRO A 36 -2.82 13.41 -25.87
C PRO A 36 -3.31 12.71 -24.59
N HIS A 37 -3.71 13.51 -23.58
CA HIS A 37 -4.32 12.98 -22.35
C HIS A 37 -5.74 12.50 -22.65
N THR A 38 -5.88 11.21 -22.96
CA THR A 38 -7.17 10.57 -23.20
C THR A 38 -7.50 9.63 -22.03
N PRO A 39 -8.42 10.02 -21.13
CA PRO A 39 -8.84 9.15 -20.04
C PRO A 39 -9.52 7.88 -20.55
N VAL A 40 -9.12 6.73 -20.01
CA VAL A 40 -9.69 5.42 -20.35
C VAL A 40 -10.14 4.72 -19.08
N TRP A 41 -11.32 4.10 -19.13
CA TRP A 41 -11.82 3.27 -18.04
C TRP A 41 -11.04 1.96 -17.96
N ASN A 42 -10.64 1.60 -16.76
CA ASN A 42 -9.90 0.38 -16.50
C ASN A 42 -10.60 -0.44 -15.42
N ALA A 43 -10.86 -1.72 -15.70
CA ALA A 43 -11.31 -2.66 -14.70
C ALA A 43 -10.11 -3.09 -13.83
N MET A 44 -10.17 -2.83 -12.53
CA MET A 44 -9.01 -2.98 -11.65
C MET A 44 -9.03 -4.30 -10.91
N GLN A 45 -10.13 -4.62 -10.22
CA GLN A 45 -10.23 -5.76 -9.30
C GLN A 45 -11.67 -6.27 -9.27
N VAL A 46 -11.86 -7.56 -8.97
CA VAL A 46 -13.14 -8.15 -8.54
C VAL A 46 -12.96 -8.97 -7.28
N GLY A 47 -13.96 -9.06 -6.41
CA GLY A 47 -13.90 -9.88 -5.20
C GLY A 47 -15.01 -9.56 -4.21
N ASP A 48 -14.93 -10.15 -3.02
CA ASP A 48 -15.83 -9.82 -1.93
C ASP A 48 -15.53 -8.45 -1.31
N LEU A 49 -16.34 -8.04 -0.33
CA LEU A 49 -16.16 -6.77 0.37
C LEU A 49 -14.75 -6.62 0.99
N ALA A 50 -14.21 -7.67 1.60
CA ALA A 50 -12.92 -7.59 2.26
C ALA A 50 -11.78 -7.37 1.27
N ALA A 51 -11.78 -8.12 0.16
CA ALA A 51 -10.84 -7.96 -0.94
C ALA A 51 -10.96 -6.57 -1.57
N THR A 52 -12.19 -6.08 -1.78
CA THR A 52 -12.43 -4.76 -2.36
C THR A 52 -11.96 -3.61 -1.46
N ILE A 53 -12.24 -3.66 -0.16
CA ILE A 53 -11.74 -2.64 0.79
C ILE A 53 -10.21 -2.70 0.86
N LYS A 54 -9.62 -3.89 0.89
CA LYS A 54 -8.16 -4.07 0.82
C LYS A 54 -7.55 -3.43 -0.43
N ALA A 55 -8.15 -3.65 -1.60
CA ALA A 55 -7.71 -3.05 -2.86
C ALA A 55 -7.80 -1.51 -2.82
N ILE A 56 -8.92 -0.95 -2.35
CA ILE A 56 -9.13 0.50 -2.22
C ILE A 56 -8.02 1.16 -1.39
N PHE A 57 -7.67 0.57 -0.25
CA PHE A 57 -6.62 1.09 0.63
C PHE A 57 -5.23 0.94 0.00
N SER A 58 -4.98 -0.16 -0.70
CA SER A 58 -3.74 -0.37 -1.46
C SER A 58 -3.58 0.62 -2.62
N TYR A 59 -4.66 1.06 -3.28
CA TYR A 59 -4.58 2.10 -4.30
C TYR A 59 -4.43 3.48 -3.67
N GLY A 60 -5.15 3.74 -2.58
CA GLY A 60 -5.10 5.00 -1.84
C GLY A 60 -3.71 5.34 -1.30
N SER A 61 -2.91 4.33 -0.91
CA SER A 61 -1.53 4.56 -0.46
C SER A 61 -0.65 5.24 -1.51
N SER A 62 -0.94 5.04 -2.80
CA SER A 62 -0.18 5.64 -3.91
C SER A 62 -0.34 7.17 -4.01
N CYS A 63 -1.29 7.75 -3.27
CA CYS A 63 -1.43 9.21 -3.18
C CYS A 63 -0.28 9.86 -2.40
N GLU A 64 0.29 9.20 -1.37
CA GLU A 64 1.34 9.79 -0.52
C GLU A 64 2.61 10.12 -1.31
N GLY A 65 3.03 9.23 -2.21
CA GLY A 65 4.20 9.44 -3.08
C GLY A 65 3.93 10.32 -4.30
N GLY A 66 2.73 10.86 -4.48
CA GLY A 66 2.34 11.68 -5.62
C GLY A 66 2.27 10.94 -6.96
N MET A 67 2.39 9.61 -6.96
CA MET A 67 2.27 8.76 -8.14
C MET A 67 0.82 8.70 -8.64
N LEU A 68 -0.15 8.87 -7.75
CA LEU A 68 -1.56 8.99 -8.07
C LEU A 68 -2.05 10.42 -7.84
N GLN A 69 -2.58 11.03 -8.90
CA GLN A 69 -3.06 12.42 -8.90
C GLN A 69 -4.54 12.46 -9.27
N GLY A 70 -5.23 13.53 -8.87
CA GLY A 70 -6.59 13.80 -9.33
C GLY A 70 -6.60 14.49 -10.70
N ALA A 71 -7.79 14.60 -11.29
CA ALA A 71 -8.02 15.26 -12.57
C ALA A 71 -7.25 16.59 -12.73
N GLY A 72 -6.59 16.75 -13.89
CA GLY A 72 -5.70 17.88 -14.16
C GLY A 72 -4.33 17.80 -13.49
N GLY A 73 -3.97 16.64 -12.91
CA GLY A 73 -2.71 16.45 -12.20
C GLY A 73 -2.67 17.09 -10.80
N ARG A 74 -3.84 17.36 -10.21
CA ARG A 74 -3.93 17.97 -8.87
C ARG A 74 -3.47 16.98 -7.79
N PRO A 75 -2.77 17.44 -6.74
CA PRO A 75 -2.51 16.62 -5.58
C PRO A 75 -3.83 16.13 -4.96
N ILE A 76 -3.82 14.89 -4.46
CA ILE A 76 -4.92 14.28 -3.73
C ILE A 76 -4.35 13.56 -2.52
N THR A 77 -5.16 13.39 -1.48
CA THR A 77 -4.77 12.63 -0.29
C THR A 77 -5.41 11.24 -0.31
N PRO A 78 -4.80 10.24 0.36
CA PRO A 78 -5.44 8.93 0.51
C PRO A 78 -6.83 9.05 1.14
N GLU A 79 -7.01 9.97 2.10
CA GLU A 79 -8.29 10.12 2.79
C GLU A 79 -9.43 10.49 1.85
N GLY A 80 -9.16 11.41 0.91
CA GLY A 80 -10.10 11.83 -0.12
C GLY A 80 -10.30 10.77 -1.20
N TYR A 81 -9.22 10.10 -1.62
CA TYR A 81 -9.29 9.04 -2.62
C TYR A 81 -10.12 7.85 -2.13
N ILE A 82 -9.84 7.34 -0.92
CA ILE A 82 -10.60 6.26 -0.28
C ILE A 82 -12.05 6.70 -0.06
N ALA A 83 -12.31 7.93 0.41
CA ALA A 83 -13.67 8.42 0.60
C ALA A 83 -14.50 8.38 -0.69
N SER A 84 -13.88 8.71 -1.83
CA SER A 84 -14.56 8.66 -3.13
C SER A 84 -14.94 7.23 -3.55
N TRP A 85 -14.11 6.23 -3.22
CA TRP A 85 -14.44 4.82 -3.44
C TRP A 85 -15.55 4.33 -2.52
N LEU A 86 -15.47 4.64 -1.22
CA LEU A 86 -16.51 4.29 -0.26
C LEU A 86 -17.85 4.92 -0.65
N LYS A 87 -17.83 6.11 -1.26
CA LYS A 87 -19.05 6.75 -1.78
C LYS A 87 -19.65 5.99 -2.96
N GLU A 88 -18.83 5.50 -3.89
CA GLU A 88 -19.31 4.67 -5.00
C GLU A 88 -19.86 3.32 -4.51
N LEU A 89 -19.25 2.75 -3.46
CA LEU A 89 -19.72 1.51 -2.82
C LEU A 89 -21.11 1.62 -2.19
N GLU A 90 -21.56 2.81 -1.77
CA GLU A 90 -22.90 2.99 -1.19
C GLU A 90 -24.03 2.74 -2.20
N ASN A 91 -23.77 2.95 -3.48
CA ASN A 91 -24.75 2.82 -4.57
C ASN A 91 -24.05 2.33 -5.84
N PRO A 92 -23.62 1.06 -5.88
CA PRO A 92 -22.88 0.52 -7.01
C PRO A 92 -23.78 0.34 -8.23
N VAL A 93 -23.19 0.12 -9.40
CA VAL A 93 -23.91 -0.33 -10.60
C VAL A 93 -24.13 -1.84 -10.52
N ARG A 94 -25.36 -2.31 -10.76
CA ARG A 94 -25.66 -3.73 -10.86
C ARG A 94 -24.98 -4.31 -12.10
N MET A 95 -24.17 -5.34 -11.91
CA MET A 95 -23.51 -6.08 -12.99
C MET A 95 -24.32 -7.33 -13.35
N HIS A 96 -24.59 -7.48 -14.64
CA HIS A 96 -25.22 -8.68 -15.18
C HIS A 96 -24.20 -9.83 -15.25
N ASP A 97 -24.70 -11.07 -15.20
CA ASP A 97 -23.83 -12.23 -15.44
C ASP A 97 -23.33 -12.17 -16.88
N ARG A 98 -22.14 -12.73 -17.10
CA ARG A 98 -21.50 -12.76 -18.40
C ARG A 98 -20.45 -13.84 -18.47
N ASP A 99 -20.26 -14.34 -19.68
CA ASP A 99 -19.18 -15.24 -20.00
C ASP A 99 -17.83 -14.49 -20.04
N ILE A 100 -16.80 -15.16 -19.53
CA ILE A 100 -15.42 -14.71 -19.50
C ILE A 100 -14.56 -15.86 -20.03
N GLU A 101 -13.81 -15.59 -21.09
CA GLU A 101 -12.85 -16.56 -21.63
C GLU A 101 -11.51 -16.44 -20.90
N LEU A 102 -11.07 -17.54 -20.30
CA LEU A 102 -9.73 -17.70 -19.73
C LEU A 102 -8.84 -18.40 -20.74
N LYS A 103 -7.67 -17.82 -20.98
CA LYS A 103 -6.64 -18.39 -21.86
C LYS A 103 -5.26 -17.91 -21.44
N VAL A 104 -4.31 -18.83 -21.46
CA VAL A 104 -2.89 -18.53 -21.23
C VAL A 104 -2.26 -18.12 -22.57
N SER A 105 -1.62 -16.95 -22.63
CA SER A 105 -0.78 -16.57 -23.77
C SER A 105 0.32 -15.58 -23.40
N ASP A 106 1.18 -15.27 -24.36
CA ASP A 106 2.28 -14.31 -24.25
C ASP A 106 1.90 -12.88 -24.65
N THR A 107 0.66 -12.66 -25.11
CA THR A 107 0.22 -11.34 -25.54
C THR A 107 0.00 -10.42 -24.33
N TYR A 108 0.24 -9.12 -24.52
CA TYR A 108 0.03 -8.13 -23.45
C TYR A 108 -1.42 -8.16 -22.90
N GLN A 109 -2.39 -8.39 -23.79
CA GLN A 109 -3.82 -8.46 -23.51
C GLN A 109 -4.29 -9.86 -23.10
N ALA A 110 -3.38 -10.80 -22.81
CA ALA A 110 -3.75 -12.15 -22.42
C ALA A 110 -4.62 -12.12 -21.13
N PRO A 111 -5.72 -12.91 -21.09
CA PRO A 111 -6.48 -13.14 -19.86
C PRO A 111 -5.60 -13.63 -18.71
N ILE A 112 -4.67 -14.55 -19.01
CA ILE A 112 -3.62 -15.03 -18.11
C ILE A 112 -2.29 -14.94 -18.86
N ALA A 113 -1.34 -14.17 -18.34
CA ALA A 113 -0.01 -14.07 -18.95
C ALA A 113 0.81 -15.33 -18.62
N ASN A 114 1.63 -15.80 -19.57
CA ASN A 114 2.53 -16.96 -19.38
C ASN A 114 3.35 -16.89 -18.08
N GLY A 115 3.94 -15.72 -17.78
CA GLY A 115 4.76 -15.53 -16.58
C GLY A 115 3.98 -15.58 -15.26
N ASP A 116 2.65 -15.51 -15.30
CA ASP A 116 1.76 -15.54 -14.13
C ASP A 116 1.05 -16.89 -13.98
N PHE A 117 1.24 -17.83 -14.93
CA PHE A 117 0.43 -19.04 -14.99
C PHE A 117 0.68 -19.99 -13.81
N GLU A 118 1.92 -20.14 -13.34
CA GLU A 118 2.22 -20.99 -12.16
C GLU A 118 1.50 -20.53 -10.89
N ARG A 119 1.39 -19.20 -10.70
CA ARG A 119 0.61 -18.62 -9.61
C ARG A 119 -0.87 -18.94 -9.79
N VAL A 120 -1.41 -18.74 -11.00
CA VAL A 120 -2.81 -19.02 -11.31
C VAL A 120 -3.13 -20.51 -11.13
N LYS A 121 -2.23 -21.42 -11.50
CA LYS A 121 -2.40 -22.86 -11.24
C LYS A 121 -2.51 -23.17 -9.76
N THR A 122 -1.65 -22.57 -8.94
CA THR A 122 -1.72 -22.73 -7.48
C THR A 122 -3.09 -22.29 -6.95
N VAL A 123 -3.55 -21.10 -7.36
CA VAL A 123 -4.87 -20.56 -6.99
C VAL A 123 -6.01 -21.50 -7.42
N LEU A 124 -6.00 -21.96 -8.68
CA LEU A 124 -7.04 -22.85 -9.20
C LEU A 124 -7.07 -24.20 -8.47
N ASN A 125 -5.89 -24.76 -8.17
CA ASN A 125 -5.78 -26.01 -7.42
C ASN A 125 -6.30 -25.86 -5.97
N ASP A 126 -5.98 -24.76 -5.29
CA ASP A 126 -6.46 -24.47 -3.94
C ASP A 126 -8.00 -24.33 -3.90
N LEU A 127 -8.60 -23.87 -5.01
CA LEU A 127 -10.05 -23.79 -5.20
C LEU A 127 -10.68 -25.11 -5.71
N GLY A 128 -9.90 -26.17 -5.88
CA GLY A 128 -10.35 -27.46 -6.40
C GLY A 128 -10.72 -27.46 -7.90
N ARG A 129 -10.28 -26.45 -8.66
CA ARG A 129 -10.56 -26.27 -10.10
C ARG A 129 -9.49 -26.91 -10.98
N HIS A 130 -9.16 -28.17 -10.69
CA HIS A 130 -8.20 -28.96 -11.46
C HIS A 130 -8.64 -29.18 -12.92
N ASP A 131 -9.95 -29.12 -13.17
CA ASP A 131 -10.55 -29.16 -14.51
C ASP A 131 -10.00 -28.01 -15.38
N ILE A 132 -10.03 -26.79 -14.84
CA ILE A 132 -9.55 -25.59 -15.54
C ILE A 132 -8.05 -25.66 -15.75
N VAL A 133 -7.28 -26.07 -14.74
CA VAL A 133 -5.82 -26.19 -14.85
C VAL A 133 -5.44 -27.12 -16.00
N THR A 134 -6.08 -28.29 -16.08
CA THR A 134 -5.80 -29.29 -17.11
C THR A 134 -6.03 -28.74 -18.52
N SER A 135 -7.16 -28.05 -18.75
CA SER A 135 -7.45 -27.43 -20.05
C SER A 135 -6.48 -26.30 -20.38
N LEU A 136 -6.14 -25.42 -19.42
CA LEU A 136 -5.19 -24.33 -19.66
C LEU A 136 -3.78 -24.85 -19.95
N GLU A 137 -3.34 -25.93 -19.30
CA GLU A 137 -2.05 -26.59 -19.58
C GLU A 137 -2.02 -27.25 -20.96
N ALA A 138 -3.16 -27.75 -21.44
CA ALA A 138 -3.30 -28.23 -22.81
C ALA A 138 -3.35 -27.10 -23.87
N GLY A 139 -3.31 -25.84 -23.45
CA GLY A 139 -3.38 -24.66 -24.32
C GLY A 139 -4.80 -24.33 -24.79
N GLU A 140 -5.82 -24.93 -24.18
CA GLU A 140 -7.22 -24.68 -24.48
C GLU A 140 -7.73 -23.40 -23.81
N SER A 141 -8.81 -22.82 -24.33
CA SER A 141 -9.56 -21.77 -23.62
C SER A 141 -10.67 -22.38 -22.78
N VAL A 142 -10.97 -21.74 -21.65
CA VAL A 142 -12.04 -22.16 -20.73
C VAL A 142 -12.99 -20.98 -20.51
N THR A 143 -14.28 -21.21 -20.71
CA THR A 143 -15.32 -20.22 -20.39
C THR A 143 -15.78 -20.39 -18.95
N VAL A 144 -15.73 -19.30 -18.19
CA VAL A 144 -16.29 -19.16 -16.84
C VAL A 144 -17.34 -18.05 -16.83
N THR A 145 -18.18 -17.94 -15.81
CA THR A 145 -19.13 -16.82 -15.70
C THR A 145 -18.86 -15.94 -14.48
N LEU A 146 -19.15 -14.65 -14.60
CA LEU A 146 -18.91 -13.67 -13.54
C LEU A 146 -19.59 -14.06 -12.22
N HIS A 147 -20.85 -14.50 -12.28
CA HIS A 147 -21.63 -14.81 -11.08
C HIS A 147 -21.33 -16.21 -10.53
N LYS A 148 -21.09 -17.21 -11.39
CA LYS A 148 -20.82 -18.58 -10.94
C LYS A 148 -19.40 -18.74 -10.41
N ASP A 149 -18.42 -18.17 -11.11
CA ASP A 149 -17.00 -18.39 -10.86
C ASP A 149 -16.35 -17.19 -10.15
N HIS A 150 -17.15 -16.41 -9.40
CA HIS A 150 -16.72 -15.17 -8.76
C HIS A 150 -15.50 -15.35 -7.84
N ALA A 151 -15.43 -16.45 -7.08
CA ALA A 151 -14.33 -16.73 -6.16
C ALA A 151 -13.00 -16.96 -6.91
N LEU A 152 -13.07 -17.69 -8.03
CA LEU A 152 -11.93 -17.89 -8.92
C LEU A 152 -11.48 -16.57 -9.54
N LEU A 153 -12.43 -15.80 -10.07
CA LEU A 153 -12.13 -14.51 -10.71
C LEU A 153 -11.51 -13.53 -9.72
N GLY A 154 -12.01 -13.48 -8.49
CA GLY A 154 -11.47 -12.61 -7.45
C GLY A 154 -10.09 -13.04 -6.94
N ALA A 155 -9.78 -14.33 -6.97
CA ALA A 155 -8.45 -14.83 -6.60
C ALA A 155 -7.41 -14.61 -7.71
N ILE A 156 -7.82 -14.64 -8.98
CA ILE A 156 -6.92 -14.37 -10.12
C ILE A 156 -6.72 -12.86 -10.30
N TYR A 157 -7.83 -12.10 -10.35
CA TYR A 157 -7.89 -10.68 -10.70
C TYR A 157 -8.10 -9.80 -9.46
N ASP A 158 -7.20 -9.96 -8.49
CA ASP A 158 -7.20 -9.25 -7.21
C ASP A 158 -6.75 -7.78 -7.29
N GLY A 159 -6.35 -7.33 -8.49
CA GLY A 159 -5.87 -5.98 -8.74
C GLY A 159 -4.47 -5.67 -8.19
N ARG A 160 -3.77 -6.67 -7.62
CA ARG A 160 -2.37 -6.59 -7.18
C ARG A 160 -1.47 -7.44 -8.06
N ASN A 161 -1.84 -8.69 -8.29
CA ASN A 161 -1.11 -9.64 -9.12
C ASN A 161 -1.57 -9.55 -10.58
N ALA A 162 -2.89 -9.51 -10.80
CA ALA A 162 -3.47 -9.26 -12.11
C ALA A 162 -4.70 -8.34 -12.00
N GLY A 163 -4.85 -7.43 -12.97
CA GLY A 163 -6.00 -6.54 -13.05
C GLY A 163 -7.15 -7.17 -13.83
N LEU A 164 -8.39 -6.86 -13.44
CA LEU A 164 -9.60 -7.35 -14.10
C LEU A 164 -9.70 -6.93 -15.59
N TRP A 165 -9.00 -5.87 -16.00
CA TRP A 165 -8.94 -5.38 -17.37
C TRP A 165 -8.48 -6.42 -18.39
N ARG A 166 -7.77 -7.46 -17.95
CA ARG A 166 -7.36 -8.60 -18.78
C ARG A 166 -8.55 -9.38 -19.34
N VAL A 167 -9.68 -9.36 -18.65
CA VAL A 167 -10.92 -10.07 -19.04
C VAL A 167 -12.13 -9.14 -19.13
N MET A 168 -11.96 -7.87 -18.75
CA MET A 168 -13.00 -6.84 -18.81
C MET A 168 -12.43 -5.55 -19.41
N PRO A 169 -12.36 -5.46 -20.75
CA PRO A 169 -11.78 -4.32 -21.44
C PRO A 169 -12.58 -3.03 -21.20
N ALA A 170 -11.98 -1.89 -21.55
CA ALA A 170 -12.53 -0.55 -21.27
C ALA A 170 -13.98 -0.34 -21.79
N TYR A 171 -14.34 -0.94 -22.93
CA TYR A 171 -15.68 -0.82 -23.51
C TYR A 171 -16.76 -1.63 -22.79
N ASP A 172 -16.35 -2.55 -21.92
CA ASP A 172 -17.22 -3.41 -21.13
C ASP A 172 -17.52 -2.87 -19.73
N VAL A 173 -16.89 -1.76 -19.35
CA VAL A 173 -17.13 -1.09 -18.08
C VAL A 173 -18.57 -0.57 -18.05
N PRO A 174 -19.37 -0.87 -17.02
CA PRO A 174 -20.80 -0.59 -17.01
C PRO A 174 -21.12 0.87 -16.64
N VAL A 175 -20.53 1.84 -17.35
CA VAL A 175 -20.62 3.29 -17.07
C VAL A 175 -22.08 3.79 -17.06
N HIS A 176 -22.95 3.16 -17.87
CA HIS A 176 -24.37 3.50 -18.00
C HIS A 176 -25.29 2.48 -17.33
N GLY A 177 -24.76 1.55 -16.54
CA GLY A 177 -25.56 0.53 -15.88
C GLY A 177 -26.46 1.10 -14.77
N LEU A 178 -27.50 0.35 -14.42
CA LEU A 178 -28.45 0.74 -13.38
C LEU A 178 -27.79 0.70 -12.01
N ARG A 179 -27.89 1.81 -11.28
CA ARG A 179 -27.43 1.93 -9.89
C ARG A 179 -28.37 1.18 -8.96
N ASP A 180 -27.82 0.48 -7.97
CA ASP A 180 -28.57 -0.36 -7.05
C ASP A 180 -28.00 -0.30 -5.63
N ALA A 181 -28.63 0.53 -4.80
CA ALA A 181 -28.25 0.70 -3.41
C ALA A 181 -28.50 -0.55 -2.54
N THR A 182 -29.29 -1.53 -3.01
CA THR A 182 -29.53 -2.78 -2.26
C THR A 182 -28.30 -3.70 -2.27
N LEU A 183 -27.38 -3.50 -3.22
CA LEU A 183 -26.09 -4.17 -3.30
C LEU A 183 -24.97 -3.35 -2.65
N GLY A 184 -25.29 -2.18 -2.09
CA GLY A 184 -24.32 -1.22 -1.59
C GLY A 184 -23.76 -1.55 -0.20
N TYR A 185 -22.53 -1.10 0.05
CA TYR A 185 -21.91 -1.11 1.38
C TYR A 185 -22.10 0.25 2.04
N LYS A 186 -22.96 0.29 3.07
CA LYS A 186 -23.26 1.51 3.85
C LYS A 186 -23.20 1.23 5.35
N PRO A 187 -21.99 1.00 5.91
CA PRO A 187 -21.84 0.66 7.31
C PRO A 187 -22.22 1.85 8.20
N GLN A 188 -22.63 1.55 9.43
CA GLN A 188 -22.70 2.55 10.47
C GLN A 188 -21.28 2.91 10.92
N LYS A 189 -20.97 4.21 10.98
CA LYS A 189 -19.66 4.66 11.46
C LYS A 189 -19.44 4.28 12.91
N ALA A 190 -18.22 3.82 13.22
CA ALA A 190 -17.80 3.54 14.58
C ALA A 190 -17.81 4.83 15.42
N LYS A 191 -18.28 4.73 16.66
CA LYS A 191 -18.36 5.87 17.60
C LYS A 191 -17.05 6.10 18.36
N GLY A 192 -16.21 5.08 18.50
CA GLY A 192 -14.92 5.15 19.19
C GLY A 192 -13.99 4.05 18.69
N TYR A 193 -12.69 4.35 18.68
CA TYR A 193 -11.62 3.48 18.24
C TYR A 193 -10.29 4.00 18.80
N GLN A 194 -9.33 3.10 18.98
CA GLN A 194 -7.98 3.46 19.40
C GLN A 194 -7.21 4.11 18.24
N ILE A 195 -6.43 5.15 18.53
CA ILE A 195 -5.53 5.77 17.54
C ILE A 195 -4.10 5.53 18.01
N ASP A 196 -3.41 4.65 17.30
CA ASP A 196 -1.99 4.38 17.53
C ASP A 196 -1.16 5.28 16.63
N VAL A 197 -0.15 5.91 17.23
CA VAL A 197 0.82 6.75 16.53
C VAL A 197 2.20 6.09 16.59
N PRO A 198 2.99 6.19 15.52
CA PRO A 198 4.30 5.54 15.45
C PRO A 198 5.29 6.23 16.37
N GLN A 199 6.21 5.45 16.93
CA GLN A 199 7.46 6.02 17.45
C GLN A 199 8.38 6.29 16.27
N VAL A 200 8.80 7.55 16.15
CA VAL A 200 9.53 8.01 14.99
C VAL A 200 10.50 9.12 15.37
N MET A 201 11.67 9.11 14.73
CA MET A 201 12.64 10.21 14.79
C MET A 201 13.08 10.60 13.39
N LYS A 202 13.35 11.88 13.17
CA LYS A 202 14.03 12.34 11.96
C LYS A 202 15.51 12.03 12.07
N ILE A 203 16.10 11.54 10.99
CA ILE A 203 17.56 11.44 10.92
C ILE A 203 18.15 12.86 10.91
N HIS A 204 17.52 13.79 10.18
CA HIS A 204 17.94 15.18 10.13
C HIS A 204 16.75 16.08 9.77
N GLU A 205 16.71 17.33 10.27
CA GLU A 205 15.59 18.27 10.03
C GLU A 205 15.32 18.54 8.53
N ALA A 206 16.39 18.54 7.72
CA ALA A 206 16.30 18.76 6.27
C ALA A 206 16.20 17.46 5.43
N ASP A 207 16.15 16.29 6.07
CA ASP A 207 15.98 15.00 5.41
C ASP A 207 14.55 14.47 5.66
N CYS A 208 14.00 13.75 4.68
CA CYS A 208 12.71 13.09 4.81
C CYS A 208 12.82 11.62 5.27
N SER A 209 14.05 11.13 5.47
CA SER A 209 14.34 9.80 6.00
C SER A 209 14.11 9.74 7.52
N LEU A 210 13.41 8.70 7.96
CA LEU A 210 12.98 8.53 9.35
C LEU A 210 13.55 7.26 9.97
N LEU A 211 13.73 7.29 11.29
CA LEU A 211 14.01 6.12 12.11
C LEU A 211 12.73 5.64 12.78
N MET A 212 12.53 4.33 12.82
CA MET A 212 11.47 3.67 13.59
C MET A 212 12.02 2.44 14.32
N PRO A 213 11.53 2.11 15.52
CA PRO A 213 11.93 0.89 16.21
C PRO A 213 11.36 -0.34 15.48
N ASP A 214 12.15 -1.41 15.38
CA ASP A 214 11.68 -2.73 14.99
C ASP A 214 10.96 -3.44 16.17
N GLU A 215 10.53 -4.69 15.95
CA GLU A 215 9.82 -5.48 16.97
C GLU A 215 10.66 -5.73 18.24
N GLU A 216 11.98 -5.66 18.12
CA GLU A 216 12.94 -5.80 19.23
C GLU A 216 13.25 -4.45 19.91
N GLY A 217 12.68 -3.36 19.40
CA GLY A 217 12.92 -2.00 19.90
C GLY A 217 14.19 -1.34 19.36
N ASN A 218 14.88 -1.96 18.40
CA ASN A 218 16.08 -1.35 17.79
C ASN A 218 15.66 -0.32 16.73
N TRP A 219 16.23 0.87 16.77
CA TRP A 219 15.95 1.89 15.76
C TRP A 219 16.57 1.52 14.41
N ARG A 220 15.75 1.51 13.36
CA ARG A 220 16.15 1.25 11.97
C ARG A 220 15.76 2.42 11.09
N CYS A 221 16.52 2.62 10.01
CA CYS A 221 16.09 3.51 8.93
C CYS A 221 14.86 2.89 8.25
N ALA A 222 13.70 3.54 8.41
CA ALA A 222 12.43 3.11 7.84
C ALA A 222 12.16 3.73 6.45
N GLY A 223 13.10 4.54 5.95
CA GLY A 223 13.00 5.22 4.67
C GLY A 223 12.22 6.54 4.76
N TRP A 224 11.64 6.94 3.64
CA TRP A 224 11.02 8.27 3.50
C TRP A 224 9.63 8.35 4.13
N ALA A 225 9.31 9.51 4.72
CA ALA A 225 8.02 9.80 5.36
C ALA A 225 6.81 9.36 4.54
N TYR A 226 6.77 9.69 3.24
CA TYR A 226 5.63 9.34 2.39
C TYR A 226 5.49 7.82 2.19
N SER A 227 6.60 7.07 2.16
CA SER A 227 6.58 5.61 2.04
C SER A 227 6.02 4.97 3.30
N ILE A 228 6.40 5.50 4.46
CA ILE A 228 5.94 5.03 5.78
C ILE A 228 4.44 5.29 5.96
N VAL A 229 3.96 6.50 5.64
CA VAL A 229 2.52 6.81 5.68
C VAL A 229 1.75 5.98 4.65
N GLY A 230 2.29 5.82 3.44
CA GLY A 230 1.66 5.01 2.39
C GLY A 230 1.50 3.54 2.83
N GLU A 231 2.53 2.95 3.43
CA GLU A 231 2.46 1.60 3.98
C GLU A 231 1.43 1.49 5.10
N PHE A 232 1.42 2.44 6.04
CA PHE A 232 0.39 2.48 7.09
C PHE A 232 -1.02 2.52 6.50
N VAL A 233 -1.28 3.43 5.55
CA VAL A 233 -2.57 3.51 4.83
C VAL A 233 -2.92 2.14 4.23
N ARG A 234 -2.00 1.48 3.54
CA ARG A 234 -2.24 0.17 2.91
C ARG A 234 -2.70 -0.89 3.91
N THR A 235 -2.24 -0.84 5.16
CA THR A 235 -2.59 -1.81 6.21
C THR A 235 -3.91 -1.54 6.92
N LEU A 236 -4.50 -0.34 6.79
CA LEU A 236 -5.68 0.08 7.56
C LEU A 236 -7.01 -0.59 7.15
N TRP A 237 -7.04 -1.38 6.08
CA TRP A 237 -8.27 -1.93 5.53
C TRP A 237 -9.04 -2.83 6.52
N GLU A 238 -8.34 -3.62 7.34
CA GLU A 238 -8.99 -4.47 8.37
C GLU A 238 -9.61 -3.64 9.50
N ALA A 239 -8.90 -2.59 9.92
CA ALA A 239 -9.40 -1.65 10.93
C ALA A 239 -10.64 -0.91 10.40
N GLU A 240 -10.66 -0.54 9.12
CA GLU A 240 -11.84 0.09 8.51
C GLU A 240 -13.03 -0.86 8.42
N LEU A 241 -12.83 -2.14 8.14
CA LEU A 241 -13.91 -3.13 8.15
C LEU A 241 -14.48 -3.32 9.57
N ARG A 242 -13.62 -3.33 10.59
CA ARG A 242 -14.02 -3.50 11.99
C ARG A 242 -14.66 -2.23 12.57
N GLU A 243 -14.13 -1.08 12.19
CA GLU A 243 -14.46 0.24 12.73
C GLU A 243 -14.67 1.25 11.60
N PRO A 244 -15.81 1.18 10.88
CA PRO A 244 -16.03 1.98 9.68
C PRO A 244 -15.94 3.48 9.94
N GLY A 245 -15.24 4.19 9.06
CA GLY A 245 -14.95 5.61 9.13
C GLY A 245 -13.76 5.99 10.02
N SER A 246 -13.06 5.03 10.62
CA SER A 246 -11.91 5.31 11.50
C SER A 246 -10.66 5.73 10.75
N TYR A 247 -10.49 5.28 9.50
CA TYR A 247 -9.26 5.45 8.73
C TYR A 247 -8.79 6.91 8.63
N ARG A 248 -9.70 7.87 8.44
CA ARG A 248 -9.36 9.27 8.25
C ARG A 248 -8.64 9.86 9.46
N SER A 249 -9.12 9.56 10.66
CA SER A 249 -8.52 10.04 11.90
C SER A 249 -7.18 9.36 12.16
N ARG A 250 -7.10 8.05 11.90
CA ARG A 250 -5.86 7.26 12.02
C ARG A 250 -4.76 7.80 11.11
N VAL A 251 -5.05 8.00 9.82
CA VAL A 251 -4.07 8.54 8.84
C VAL A 251 -3.60 9.93 9.24
N LYS A 252 -4.51 10.83 9.65
CA LYS A 252 -4.15 12.18 10.09
C LYS A 252 -3.25 12.18 11.32
N ALA A 253 -3.58 11.39 12.33
CA ALA A 253 -2.78 11.30 13.55
C ALA A 253 -1.40 10.70 13.28
N TYR A 254 -1.34 9.65 12.45
CA TYR A 254 -0.09 9.02 12.05
C TYR A 254 0.82 9.98 11.26
N ARG A 255 0.26 10.73 10.31
CA ARG A 255 0.99 11.76 9.56
C ARG A 255 1.49 12.88 10.48
N ALA A 256 0.63 13.36 11.40
CA ALA A 256 1.03 14.39 12.36
C ALA A 256 2.16 13.93 13.29
N ALA A 257 2.18 12.67 13.71
CA ALA A 257 3.28 12.13 14.51
C ALA A 257 4.62 12.13 13.74
N ILE A 258 4.58 11.84 12.43
CA ILE A 258 5.75 11.90 11.55
C ILE A 258 6.21 13.35 11.33
N ASP A 259 5.29 14.26 11.02
CA ASP A 259 5.63 15.67 10.74
C ASP A 259 6.26 16.35 11.98
N ASN A 260 5.76 16.01 13.16
CA ASN A 260 6.22 16.52 14.46
C ASN A 260 7.32 15.67 15.10
N ALA A 261 7.86 14.66 14.39
CA ALA A 261 8.94 13.84 14.89
C ALA A 261 10.18 14.70 15.19
N VAL A 262 10.82 14.43 16.33
CA VAL A 262 12.07 15.09 16.72
C VAL A 262 13.25 14.51 15.95
N SER A 263 14.26 15.33 15.68
CA SER A 263 15.53 14.83 15.16
C SER A 263 16.26 13.97 16.20
N MET A 264 16.95 12.93 15.73
CA MET A 264 17.81 12.11 16.56
C MET A 264 18.91 12.97 17.21
N PRO A 265 19.38 12.60 18.42
CA PRO A 265 20.41 13.36 19.11
C PRO A 265 21.76 13.22 18.41
N LYS A 266 22.63 14.23 18.59
CA LYS A 266 23.95 14.31 17.92
C LYS A 266 24.93 13.20 18.32
N ASP A 267 24.72 12.56 19.45
CA ASP A 267 25.55 11.46 19.94
C ASP A 267 25.10 10.09 19.44
N ALA A 268 24.07 10.03 18.58
CA ALA A 268 23.64 8.80 17.94
C ALA A 268 24.77 8.13 17.15
N LYS A 269 24.73 6.80 17.12
CA LYS A 269 25.69 5.96 16.38
C LYS A 269 24.96 4.98 15.49
N VAL A 270 25.60 4.55 14.42
CA VAL A 270 25.15 3.37 13.66
C VAL A 270 26.05 2.20 14.03
N ILE A 271 25.44 1.11 14.48
CA ILE A 271 26.12 -0.14 14.77
C ILE A 271 25.86 -1.09 13.61
N VAL A 272 26.93 -1.62 13.02
CA VAL A 272 26.89 -2.64 11.97
C VAL A 272 27.43 -3.95 12.53
N ASP A 273 26.61 -5.00 12.53
CA ASP A 273 27.00 -6.37 12.83
C ASP A 273 27.72 -7.00 11.63
N THR A 274 28.98 -7.35 11.82
CA THR A 274 29.84 -7.90 10.76
C THR A 274 29.69 -9.41 10.57
N THR A 275 28.90 -10.08 11.41
CA THR A 275 28.65 -11.53 11.31
C THR A 275 27.53 -11.88 10.33
N VAL A 276 26.67 -10.91 10.02
CA VAL A 276 25.53 -11.10 9.14
C VAL A 276 26.02 -11.30 7.72
N LYS A 277 25.64 -12.43 7.10
CA LYS A 277 25.98 -12.71 5.71
C LYS A 277 25.09 -11.87 4.79
N LEU A 278 25.70 -10.95 4.06
CA LEU A 278 25.03 -10.02 3.16
C LEU A 278 25.12 -10.46 1.70
N LEU A 279 24.21 -9.94 0.87
CA LEU A 279 24.33 -10.01 -0.58
C LEU A 279 25.43 -9.04 -1.06
N SER A 280 25.97 -9.26 -2.26
CA SER A 280 27.12 -8.49 -2.76
C SER A 280 26.88 -6.97 -2.79
N TYR A 281 25.68 -6.53 -3.21
CA TYR A 281 25.32 -5.11 -3.25
C TYR A 281 25.10 -4.50 -1.86
N GLU A 282 24.65 -5.30 -0.90
CA GLU A 282 24.49 -4.88 0.51
C GLU A 282 25.87 -4.70 1.15
N GLN A 283 26.78 -5.64 0.89
CA GLN A 283 28.17 -5.56 1.35
C GLN A 283 28.85 -4.30 0.80
N THR A 284 28.66 -3.98 -0.49
CA THR A 284 29.20 -2.73 -1.07
C THR A 284 28.72 -1.48 -0.31
N SER A 285 27.45 -1.47 0.12
CA SER A 285 26.91 -0.33 0.88
C SER A 285 27.58 -0.18 2.25
N VAL A 286 27.88 -1.30 2.91
CA VAL A 286 28.63 -1.35 4.19
C VAL A 286 30.07 -0.90 3.99
N ASP A 287 30.77 -1.46 3.01
CA ASP A 287 32.19 -1.17 2.75
C ASP A 287 32.40 0.33 2.45
N GLU A 288 31.53 0.91 1.62
CA GLU A 288 31.55 2.34 1.32
C GLU A 288 31.31 3.21 2.56
N ALA A 289 30.41 2.80 3.47
CA ALA A 289 30.17 3.52 4.72
C ALA A 289 31.38 3.45 5.66
N VAL A 290 31.96 2.26 5.82
CA VAL A 290 33.14 2.03 6.67
C VAL A 290 34.36 2.80 6.15
N GLN A 291 34.53 2.89 4.83
CA GLN A 291 35.61 3.68 4.22
C GLN A 291 35.42 5.18 4.44
N LYS A 292 34.16 5.65 4.45
CA LYS A 292 33.83 7.09 4.46
C LYS A 292 33.75 7.67 5.87
N PHE A 293 33.41 6.86 6.86
CA PHE A 293 33.14 7.32 8.22
C PHE A 293 34.14 6.79 9.24
N THR A 294 34.43 7.62 10.23
CA THR A 294 35.18 7.19 11.41
C THR A 294 34.38 6.11 12.14
N HIS A 295 35.04 5.01 12.46
CA HIS A 295 34.43 3.87 13.12
C HIS A 295 35.34 3.28 14.20
N GLN A 296 34.72 2.61 15.15
CA GLN A 296 35.40 1.81 16.17
C GLN A 296 34.94 0.36 16.06
N ALA A 297 35.88 -0.58 15.98
CA ALA A 297 35.57 -2.00 16.10
C ALA A 297 35.37 -2.37 17.58
N VAL A 298 34.22 -2.98 17.89
CA VAL A 298 33.86 -3.46 19.22
C VAL A 298 33.39 -4.91 19.08
N GLY A 299 34.30 -5.86 19.32
CA GLY A 299 34.01 -7.28 19.08
C GLY A 299 33.71 -7.55 17.60
N GLN A 300 32.48 -8.00 17.32
CA GLN A 300 31.99 -8.27 15.96
C GLN A 300 31.13 -7.14 15.39
N GLU A 301 31.12 -5.97 16.05
CA GLU A 301 30.38 -4.80 15.61
C GLU A 301 31.31 -3.67 15.16
N LEU A 302 30.87 -2.89 14.18
CA LEU A 302 31.47 -1.61 13.81
C LEU A 302 30.55 -0.48 14.26
N HIS A 303 31.09 0.42 15.07
CA HIS A 303 30.37 1.57 15.61
C HIS A 303 30.74 2.80 14.80
N LEU A 304 29.89 3.19 13.85
CA LEU A 304 30.06 4.33 12.97
C LEU A 304 29.55 5.61 13.64
N VAL A 305 30.35 6.68 13.53
CA VAL A 305 29.91 8.02 13.92
C VAL A 305 28.95 8.57 12.87
N VAL A 306 27.82 9.11 13.31
CA VAL A 306 26.85 9.76 12.44
C VAL A 306 27.36 11.15 12.03
N PRO A 307 27.49 11.47 10.73
CA PRO A 307 27.89 12.79 10.27
C PRO A 307 26.78 13.83 10.47
N GLU A 308 27.15 15.09 10.69
CA GLU A 308 26.17 16.21 10.67
C GLU A 308 25.78 16.61 9.24
N ASP A 309 26.61 16.27 8.24
CA ASP A 309 26.36 16.63 6.84
C ASP A 309 25.24 15.78 6.23
N ARG A 310 24.21 16.47 5.71
CA ARG A 310 23.03 15.84 5.10
C ARG A 310 23.36 14.90 3.96
N ASP A 311 24.24 15.29 3.04
CA ASP A 311 24.54 14.48 1.86
C ASP A 311 25.34 13.22 2.25
N GLN A 312 26.09 13.30 3.35
CA GLN A 312 26.76 12.14 3.91
C GLN A 312 25.80 11.16 4.60
N LEU A 313 24.70 11.62 5.21
CA LEU A 313 23.73 10.74 5.87
C LEU A 313 23.13 9.70 4.93
N TYR A 314 22.98 10.01 3.64
CA TYR A 314 22.50 9.07 2.61
C TYR A 314 23.25 7.72 2.60
N TYR A 315 24.55 7.75 2.89
CA TYR A 315 25.36 6.52 2.92
C TYR A 315 25.03 5.61 4.10
N LEU A 316 24.55 6.18 5.20
CA LEU A 316 24.12 5.44 6.39
C LEU A 316 22.65 4.99 6.28
N THR A 317 21.79 5.76 5.61
CA THR A 317 20.36 5.42 5.47
C THR A 317 20.09 4.22 4.55
N ARG A 318 21.03 3.90 3.66
CA ARG A 318 20.97 2.72 2.77
C ARG A 318 21.58 1.45 3.36
N LEU A 319 22.10 1.50 4.60
CA LEU A 319 22.67 0.32 5.22
C LEU A 319 21.58 -0.75 5.42
N PRO A 320 21.88 -2.04 5.18
CA PRO A 320 20.88 -3.09 5.29
C PRO A 320 20.32 -3.18 6.72
N PRO A 321 18.98 -3.20 6.89
CA PRO A 321 18.39 -3.31 8.22
C PRO A 321 18.72 -4.63 8.92
N SER A 322 19.11 -5.67 8.16
CA SER A 322 19.54 -6.97 8.69
C SER A 322 20.84 -6.90 9.49
N CYS A 323 21.73 -5.94 9.22
CA CYS A 323 23.02 -5.81 9.90
C CYS A 323 23.22 -4.47 10.61
N ALA A 324 22.43 -3.43 10.29
CA ALA A 324 22.65 -2.08 10.82
C ALA A 324 21.50 -1.62 11.73
N LYS A 325 21.84 -1.14 12.93
CA LYS A 325 20.91 -0.48 13.87
C LYS A 325 21.43 0.90 14.26
N TRP A 326 20.51 1.81 14.53
CA TRP A 326 20.79 3.12 15.08
C TRP A 326 20.70 3.04 16.59
N VAL A 327 21.77 3.41 17.29
CA VAL A 327 21.79 3.45 18.75
C VAL A 327 21.67 4.90 19.19
N ILE A 328 20.60 5.14 19.93
CA ILE A 328 20.24 6.42 20.50
C ILE A 328 20.44 6.27 22.01
N THR A 329 21.46 6.93 22.57
CA THR A 329 21.85 6.80 23.97
C THR A 329 20.76 7.32 24.92
N GLU A 330 20.42 6.53 25.95
CA GLU A 330 19.26 6.78 26.85
C GLU A 330 19.27 8.14 27.57
N ARG A 331 20.46 8.72 27.80
CA ARG A 331 20.60 10.05 28.41
C ARG A 331 19.93 11.15 27.59
N SER A 332 19.81 10.94 26.28
CA SER A 332 19.18 11.83 25.31
C SER A 332 17.69 11.50 25.17
N ALA A 333 17.29 10.23 25.30
CA ALA A 333 15.90 9.78 25.15
C ALA A 333 14.97 10.26 26.29
N GLN A 334 15.44 10.27 27.54
CA GLN A 334 14.64 10.69 28.72
C GLN A 334 14.42 12.21 28.81
N ALA A 335 15.31 13.03 28.25
CA ALA A 335 15.14 14.48 28.20
C ALA A 335 14.02 14.90 27.22
N HIS A 336 13.70 14.07 26.22
CA HIS A 336 12.76 14.40 25.15
C HIS A 336 11.38 13.72 25.29
N THR A 337 11.25 12.61 26.01
CA THR A 337 9.95 11.97 26.29
C THR A 337 9.04 12.85 27.17
N ASN A 338 9.63 13.61 28.09
CA ASN A 338 8.88 14.53 28.97
C ASN A 338 8.27 15.74 28.22
N GLN A 339 8.82 16.14 27.07
CA GLN A 339 8.24 17.25 26.27
C GLN A 339 7.07 16.80 25.38
N ASN A 340 7.09 15.55 24.88
CA ASN A 340 6.01 15.03 24.04
C ASN A 340 4.79 14.54 24.84
N GLY A 341 4.98 14.13 26.10
CA GLY A 341 3.88 13.81 27.02
C GLY A 341 2.95 15.01 27.25
N ASP A 342 3.51 16.20 27.46
CA ASP A 342 2.73 17.42 27.73
C ASP A 342 1.93 17.93 26.51
N MET A 343 2.49 17.83 25.28
CA MET A 343 1.78 18.24 24.06
C MET A 343 0.65 17.30 23.64
N ALA A 344 0.78 15.99 23.87
CA ALA A 344 -0.28 15.03 23.59
C ALA A 344 -1.53 15.29 24.46
N THR A 345 -1.34 15.67 25.73
CA THR A 345 -2.43 16.10 26.63
C THR A 345 -3.08 17.42 26.21
N MET A 346 -2.32 18.39 25.70
CA MET A 346 -2.89 19.66 25.21
C MET A 346 -3.69 19.49 23.90
N THR A 347 -3.30 18.56 23.03
CA THR A 347 -3.98 18.33 21.75
C THR A 347 -5.30 17.57 21.92
N GLN A 348 -5.42 16.70 22.94
CA GLN A 348 -6.70 16.07 23.29
C GLN A 348 -7.72 17.07 23.85
N LEU A 349 -7.27 18.10 24.57
CA LEU A 349 -8.15 19.13 25.14
C LEU A 349 -8.67 20.14 24.10
N SER A 350 -7.96 20.36 22.98
CA SER A 350 -8.39 21.30 21.93
C SER A 350 -9.29 20.68 20.85
N LEU A 351 -9.34 19.34 20.74
CA LEU A 351 -10.23 18.62 19.83
C LEU A 351 -11.61 18.30 20.42
N LEU A 352 -11.84 18.67 21.68
CA LEU A 352 -13.12 18.55 22.40
C LEU A 352 -13.85 19.91 22.57
N GLY A 353 -13.38 20.97 21.90
CA GLY A 353 -13.97 22.31 21.91
C GLY A 353 -14.78 22.64 20.65
#